data_AF-A0A8J7WVK6-F1
#
_entry.id   AF-A0A8J7WVK6-F1
#
_cell.length_a   1.000
_cell.length_b   1.000
_cell.length_c   1.000
_cell.angle_alpha   90.00
_cell.angle_beta   90.00
_cell.angle_gamma   90.00
#
_symmetry.space_group_name_H-M   'P 1'
#
loop_
_entity.id
_entity.type
_entity.pdbx_description
1 polymer ?
#
loop_
_entity_poly.entity_id
_entity_poly.type
_entity_poly.pdbx_seq_one_letter_code
_entity_poly.pdbx_strand_id
1 'polypeptide(L)'
;MQLFVTVAHPASAASVDLLVDTAESTPVAEVDAMLRAQLGLRSTAGEGMVLCADGAALDPDEGFGAAPVRDGSVLSWQAPPMPAAEPGVSGPTSLVEVRVAGGPDAGAVFPLPAGVFVLGHGAPRRLRVLDPTLGEAAVGIEVESNRRCAVYPARGVRALLDGAPIAPGHTWTPGVLLSAGGSAFELAAPTAPDAVVHPSEDGTGLDYNRPPRLLPPDTTALFALPARPAPPDRRPLPLVMALAPMALSAVLVVTTHRLEMAAFALLGPMVFIGNALTDRRHGTRAYAKALGDYQRRRAAVEIDARQALDREIAARRSAPPDPGVALASASEPGRRLWERRRTDTDFLQLRVGTAHLPAQVVLEGESEDGQPRGEPWLAADVPMAVGLRERGVLGIAGPVAQTRALGRWILAP
;
A
#
# COMPACT_ATOMS: atom_id res chain seq x y z
N MET A 1 45.09 -5.41 4.50
CA MET A 1 43.70 -4.99 4.24
C MET A 1 42.96 -4.92 5.58
N GLN A 2 42.11 -3.92 5.74
CA GLN A 2 41.32 -3.69 6.96
C GLN A 2 39.85 -3.66 6.59
N LEU A 3 39.04 -4.54 7.19
CA LEU A 3 37.60 -4.61 6.99
C LEU A 3 36.87 -4.57 8.34
N PHE A 4 35.83 -3.76 8.46
CA PHE A 4 34.83 -3.89 9.52
C PHE A 4 33.81 -4.94 9.10
N VAL A 5 33.64 -5.97 9.90
CA VAL A 5 32.69 -7.06 9.64
C VAL A 5 31.82 -7.30 10.87
N THR A 6 30.57 -7.68 10.66
CA THR A 6 29.69 -8.13 11.75
C THR A 6 29.75 -9.65 11.80
N VAL A 7 30.11 -10.21 12.95
CA VAL A 7 30.20 -11.67 13.12
C VAL A 7 29.02 -12.16 13.95
N ALA A 8 28.20 -13.01 13.35
CA ALA A 8 27.01 -13.59 13.97
C ALA A 8 27.35 -14.89 14.71
N HIS A 9 26.93 -15.00 15.96
CA HIS A 9 27.17 -16.18 16.78
C HIS A 9 26.32 -17.36 16.28
N PRO A 10 26.89 -18.57 16.05
CA PRO A 10 26.15 -19.68 15.43
C PRO A 10 25.00 -20.24 16.28
N ALA A 11 25.13 -20.15 17.61
CA ALA A 11 24.15 -20.73 18.55
C ALA A 11 23.30 -19.68 19.30
N SER A 12 23.46 -18.39 19.02
CA SER A 12 22.71 -17.34 19.71
C SER A 12 22.37 -16.21 18.74
N ALA A 13 21.37 -15.38 19.08
CA ALA A 13 21.03 -14.21 18.28
C ALA A 13 22.02 -13.03 18.47
N ALA A 14 23.18 -13.26 19.10
CA ALA A 14 24.18 -12.24 19.32
C ALA A 14 25.06 -12.06 18.08
N SER A 15 25.44 -10.81 17.81
CA SER A 15 26.45 -10.45 16.83
C SER A 15 27.46 -9.49 17.47
N VAL A 16 28.65 -9.40 16.89
CA VAL A 16 29.70 -8.46 17.30
C VAL A 16 30.36 -7.85 16.07
N ASP A 17 30.60 -6.55 16.11
CA ASP A 17 31.33 -5.85 15.06
C ASP A 17 32.84 -5.93 15.35
N LEU A 18 33.62 -6.41 14.40
CA LEU A 18 35.06 -6.62 14.51
C LEU A 18 35.78 -5.93 13.36
N LEU A 19 36.96 -5.39 13.65
CA LEU A 19 37.92 -4.98 12.64
C LEU A 19 38.86 -6.15 12.36
N VAL A 20 38.81 -6.68 11.14
CA VAL A 20 39.75 -7.70 10.65
C VAL A 20 40.89 -6.98 9.95
N ASP A 21 42.08 -7.07 10.54
CA ASP A 21 43.33 -6.56 9.95
C ASP A 21 44.23 -7.74 9.58
N THR A 22 44.36 -7.99 8.28
CA THR A 22 45.10 -9.14 7.76
C THR A 22 45.69 -8.85 6.38
N ALA A 23 46.70 -9.62 5.97
CA ALA A 23 47.18 -9.58 4.60
C ALA A 23 46.12 -10.15 3.64
N GLU A 24 46.05 -9.64 2.40
CA GLU A 24 45.09 -10.11 1.39
C GLU A 24 45.28 -11.59 1.03
N SER A 25 46.52 -12.08 1.14
CA SER A 25 46.86 -13.47 0.87
C SER A 25 46.58 -14.43 2.03
N THR A 26 46.15 -13.94 3.19
CA THR A 26 45.87 -14.78 4.35
C THR A 26 44.69 -15.71 4.03
N PRO A 27 44.84 -17.04 4.18
CA PRO A 27 43.75 -17.97 3.86
C PRO A 27 42.51 -17.71 4.73
N VAL A 28 41.32 -17.87 4.14
CA VAL A 28 40.04 -17.77 4.86
C VAL A 28 40.00 -18.70 6.09
N ALA A 29 40.60 -19.90 6.01
CA ALA A 29 40.68 -20.84 7.13
C ALA A 29 41.41 -20.27 8.36
N GLU A 30 42.44 -19.45 8.16
CA GLU A 30 43.17 -18.82 9.25
C GLU A 30 42.32 -17.73 9.91
N VAL A 31 41.62 -16.93 9.10
CA VAL A 31 40.66 -15.92 9.60
C VAL A 31 39.50 -16.59 10.35
N ASP A 32 38.96 -17.71 9.85
CA ASP A 32 37.92 -18.49 10.54
C ASP A 32 38.39 -18.92 11.95
N ALA A 33 39.60 -19.47 12.06
CA ALA A 33 40.18 -19.88 13.33
C ALA A 33 40.32 -18.71 14.32
N MET A 34 40.75 -17.53 13.84
CA MET A 34 40.85 -16.31 14.64
C MET A 34 39.48 -15.84 15.14
N LEU A 35 38.46 -15.81 14.28
CA LEU A 35 37.10 -15.40 14.63
C LEU A 35 36.48 -16.33 15.68
N ARG A 36 36.64 -17.65 15.51
CA ARG A 36 36.17 -18.64 16.49
C ARG A 36 36.85 -18.48 17.84
N ALA A 37 38.16 -18.23 17.85
CA ALA A 37 38.92 -17.97 19.06
C ALA A 37 38.42 -16.70 19.77
N GLN A 38 38.18 -15.61 19.01
CA GLN A 38 37.69 -14.35 19.55
C GLN A 38 36.29 -14.45 20.16
N LEU A 39 35.41 -15.28 19.56
CA LEU A 39 34.07 -15.54 20.08
C LEU A 39 34.03 -16.59 21.20
N GLY A 40 35.16 -17.22 21.54
CA GLY A 40 35.20 -18.30 22.52
C GLY A 40 34.41 -19.55 22.10
N LEU A 41 34.21 -19.76 20.80
CA LEU A 41 33.54 -20.95 20.26
C LEU A 41 34.42 -22.17 20.51
N ARG A 42 34.07 -22.99 21.50
CA ARG A 42 34.73 -24.29 21.75
C ARG A 42 34.42 -25.26 20.60
N SER A 43 35.38 -26.13 20.26
CA SER A 43 35.36 -27.11 19.15
C SER A 43 33.98 -27.67 18.75
N THR A 44 33.12 -28.00 19.71
CA THR A 44 31.80 -28.60 19.46
C THR A 44 30.74 -27.65 18.89
N ALA A 45 30.89 -26.32 19.04
CA ALA A 45 29.96 -25.33 18.51
C ALA A 45 30.38 -24.94 17.08
N GLY A 46 29.74 -25.58 16.09
CA GLY A 46 30.02 -25.35 14.67
C GLY A 46 31.07 -26.28 14.06
N GLU A 47 31.30 -27.44 14.68
CA GLU A 47 32.04 -28.56 14.09
C GLU A 47 31.36 -28.98 12.78
N GLY A 48 32.10 -28.89 11.67
CA GLY A 48 31.59 -29.16 10.33
C GLY A 48 30.81 -28.01 9.68
N MET A 49 30.66 -26.84 10.31
CA MET A 49 30.07 -25.65 9.68
C MET A 49 31.10 -24.88 8.86
N VAL A 50 30.66 -24.28 7.75
CA VAL A 50 31.48 -23.46 6.86
C VAL A 50 31.27 -21.99 7.19
N LEU A 51 32.35 -21.20 7.11
CA LEU A 51 32.29 -19.75 7.23
C LEU A 51 31.64 -19.17 5.96
N CYS A 52 30.58 -18.38 6.14
CA CYS A 52 29.86 -17.72 5.07
C CYS A 52 29.93 -16.21 5.24
N ALA A 53 30.10 -15.47 4.14
CA ALA A 53 29.90 -14.02 4.09
C ALA A 53 28.57 -13.72 3.40
N ASP A 54 27.69 -12.99 4.08
CA ASP A 54 26.37 -12.58 3.55
C ASP A 54 25.55 -13.79 3.03
N GLY A 55 25.75 -14.97 3.64
CA GLY A 55 25.11 -16.23 3.28
C GLY A 55 25.81 -17.06 2.21
N ALA A 56 26.84 -16.52 1.53
CA ALA A 56 27.66 -17.27 0.58
C ALA A 56 28.83 -17.97 1.28
N ALA A 57 28.97 -19.28 1.08
CA ALA A 57 30.09 -20.05 1.62
C ALA A 57 31.43 -19.55 1.06
N LEU A 58 32.40 -19.34 1.94
CA LEU A 58 33.76 -18.96 1.57
C LEU A 58 34.63 -20.21 1.34
N ASP A 59 35.52 -20.15 0.36
CA ASP A 59 36.52 -21.18 0.14
C ASP A 59 37.62 -21.04 1.22
N PRO A 60 37.86 -22.07 2.07
CA PRO A 60 38.86 -21.99 3.14
C PRO A 60 40.29 -21.77 2.64
N ASP A 61 40.62 -22.19 1.41
CA ASP A 61 41.96 -22.10 0.83
C ASP A 61 42.18 -20.80 0.03
N GLU A 62 41.12 -20.04 -0.23
CA GLU A 62 41.20 -18.75 -0.91
C GLU A 62 41.81 -17.67 0.00
N GLY A 63 42.57 -16.74 -0.59
CA GLY A 63 43.07 -15.57 0.12
C GLY A 63 41.93 -14.62 0.49
N PHE A 64 41.93 -14.10 1.71
CA PHE A 64 40.85 -13.28 2.25
C PHE A 64 40.56 -12.01 1.42
N GLY A 65 41.55 -11.48 0.69
CA GLY A 65 41.35 -10.35 -0.24
C GLY A 65 40.69 -10.72 -1.56
N ALA A 66 40.71 -11.99 -1.96
CA ALA A 66 39.99 -12.51 -3.14
C ALA A 66 38.60 -13.04 -2.79
N ALA A 67 38.41 -13.47 -1.54
CA ALA A 67 37.13 -13.90 -1.01
C ALA A 67 36.07 -12.77 -1.15
N PRO A 68 34.78 -13.11 -1.36
CA PRO A 68 33.71 -12.14 -1.54
C PRO A 68 33.28 -11.44 -0.23
N VAL A 69 34.24 -11.05 0.62
CA VAL A 69 34.05 -10.34 1.87
C VAL A 69 34.30 -8.85 1.65
N ARG A 70 33.40 -8.00 2.12
CA ARG A 70 33.49 -6.54 1.99
C ARG A 70 33.39 -5.87 3.35
N ASP A 71 33.67 -4.57 3.36
CA ASP A 71 33.39 -3.74 4.51
C ASP A 71 31.88 -3.75 4.79
N GLY A 72 31.52 -4.04 6.04
CA GLY A 72 30.14 -4.26 6.49
C GLY A 72 29.58 -5.67 6.27
N SER A 73 30.33 -6.61 5.66
CA SER A 73 29.84 -7.98 5.46
C SER A 73 29.49 -8.68 6.78
N VAL A 74 28.44 -9.50 6.75
CA VAL A 74 28.04 -10.34 7.88
C VAL A 74 28.66 -11.73 7.74
N LEU A 75 29.59 -12.05 8.63
CA LEU A 75 30.20 -13.36 8.72
C LEU A 75 29.39 -14.26 9.65
N SER A 76 29.05 -15.46 9.18
CA SER A 76 28.27 -16.44 9.93
C SER A 76 28.75 -17.87 9.66
N TRP A 77 28.42 -18.80 10.54
CA TRP A 77 28.69 -20.22 10.32
C TRP A 77 27.40 -20.96 9.99
N GLN A 78 27.40 -21.65 8.86
CA GLN A 78 26.25 -22.40 8.38
C GLN A 78 26.64 -23.86 8.16
N ALA A 79 25.65 -24.76 8.24
CA ALA A 79 25.86 -26.13 7.80
C ALA A 79 26.30 -26.11 6.32
N PRO A 80 27.27 -26.96 5.92
CA PRO A 80 27.77 -26.99 4.57
C PRO A 80 26.58 -27.25 3.64
N PRO A 81 26.52 -26.56 2.49
CA PRO A 81 25.48 -26.84 1.52
C PRO A 81 25.48 -28.34 1.24
N MET A 82 24.32 -28.98 1.37
CA MET A 82 24.14 -30.34 0.85
C MET A 82 24.65 -30.33 -0.60
N PRO A 83 25.38 -31.35 -1.09
CA PRO A 83 25.83 -31.37 -2.49
C PRO A 83 24.61 -31.17 -3.39
N ALA A 84 24.50 -29.97 -3.96
CA ALA A 84 23.31 -29.51 -4.62
C ALA A 84 23.28 -30.07 -6.06
N ALA A 85 22.06 -30.30 -6.53
CA ALA A 85 21.75 -30.33 -7.94
C ALA A 85 22.40 -29.13 -8.67
N GLU A 86 22.64 -29.35 -9.96
CA GLU A 86 23.46 -28.56 -10.90
C GLU A 86 23.68 -27.06 -10.62
N PRO A 87 24.90 -26.54 -10.87
CA PRO A 87 25.23 -25.13 -10.74
C PRO A 87 24.38 -24.30 -11.71
N GLY A 88 23.46 -23.49 -11.18
CA GLY A 88 22.58 -22.62 -11.98
C GLY A 88 21.33 -22.10 -11.28
N VAL A 89 20.98 -22.62 -10.10
CA VAL A 89 19.79 -22.18 -9.33
C VAL A 89 20.20 -21.67 -7.95
N SER A 90 20.96 -20.58 -7.91
CA SER A 90 21.04 -19.74 -6.72
C SER A 90 20.17 -18.50 -6.97
N GLY A 91 18.87 -18.69 -6.80
CA GLY A 91 17.85 -17.65 -6.83
C GLY A 91 16.81 -18.00 -5.77
N PRO A 92 16.12 -17.01 -5.17
CA PRO A 92 15.21 -17.29 -4.08
C PRO A 92 14.10 -18.24 -4.56
N THR A 93 13.97 -19.39 -3.91
CA THR A 93 12.85 -20.33 -4.10
C THR A 93 11.50 -19.74 -3.66
N SER A 94 11.50 -18.53 -3.11
CA SER A 94 10.29 -17.80 -2.73
C SER A 94 9.60 -17.16 -3.94
N LEU A 95 8.29 -17.35 -4.01
CA LEU A 95 7.42 -16.75 -5.01
C LEU A 95 6.92 -15.37 -4.58
N VAL A 96 6.74 -15.19 -3.27
CA VAL A 96 6.23 -13.97 -2.63
C VAL A 96 6.95 -13.73 -1.31
N GLU A 97 6.84 -12.52 -0.79
CA GLU A 97 7.26 -12.13 0.55
C GLU A 97 6.06 -11.60 1.33
N VAL A 98 5.93 -12.05 2.57
CA VAL A 98 5.04 -11.43 3.55
C VAL A 98 5.88 -10.54 4.44
N ARG A 99 5.63 -9.23 4.42
CA ARG A 99 6.38 -8.22 5.17
C ARG A 99 5.52 -7.65 6.28
N VAL A 100 6.08 -7.49 7.48
CA VAL A 100 5.40 -6.80 8.58
C VAL A 100 5.59 -5.29 8.39
N ALA A 101 4.59 -4.65 7.78
CA ALA A 101 4.59 -3.23 7.44
C ALA A 101 4.29 -2.31 8.64
N GLY A 102 3.70 -2.85 9.72
CA GLY A 102 3.41 -2.12 10.95
C GLY A 102 3.13 -3.05 12.12
N GLY A 103 3.26 -2.52 13.33
CA GLY A 103 3.09 -3.27 14.58
C GLY A 103 4.42 -3.55 15.30
N PRO A 104 4.39 -4.38 16.36
CA PRO A 104 5.55 -4.62 17.23
C PRO A 104 6.76 -5.27 16.54
N ASP A 105 6.51 -6.04 15.47
CA ASP A 105 7.52 -6.79 14.70
C ASP A 105 7.78 -6.18 13.31
N ALA A 106 7.47 -4.89 13.16
CA ALA A 106 7.69 -4.15 11.92
C ALA A 106 9.14 -4.30 11.43
N GLY A 107 9.33 -4.76 10.19
CA GLY A 107 10.63 -5.10 9.62
C GLY A 107 10.84 -6.58 9.34
N ALA A 108 10.08 -7.47 9.98
CA ALA A 108 10.16 -8.89 9.68
C ALA A 108 9.69 -9.18 8.24
N VAL A 109 10.49 -9.96 7.51
CA VAL A 109 10.21 -10.38 6.13
C VAL A 109 10.22 -11.91 6.09
N PHE A 110 9.16 -12.49 5.55
CA PHE A 110 9.00 -13.92 5.39
C PHE A 110 8.97 -14.29 3.90
N PRO A 111 10.07 -14.78 3.32
CA PRO A 111 10.07 -15.30 1.95
C PRO A 111 9.31 -16.63 1.89
N LEU A 112 8.30 -16.72 1.03
CA LEU A 112 7.40 -17.88 0.93
C LEU A 112 7.49 -18.56 -0.45
N PRO A 113 7.81 -19.87 -0.52
CA PRO A 113 7.58 -20.67 -1.72
C PRO A 113 6.08 -20.99 -1.90
N ALA A 114 5.73 -21.73 -2.94
CA ALA A 114 4.38 -22.30 -3.05
C ALA A 114 4.09 -23.24 -1.88
N GLY A 115 2.91 -23.13 -1.29
CA GLY A 115 2.51 -23.95 -0.14
C GLY A 115 1.54 -23.26 0.81
N VAL A 116 1.32 -23.88 1.97
CA VAL A 116 0.42 -23.37 3.01
C VAL A 116 1.25 -23.03 4.26
N PHE A 117 1.06 -21.80 4.74
CA PHE A 117 1.74 -21.23 5.88
C PHE A 117 0.70 -20.70 6.87
N VAL A 118 1.11 -20.51 8.12
CA VAL A 118 0.24 -19.96 9.17
C VAL A 118 0.98 -18.84 9.86
N LEU A 119 0.36 -17.67 9.89
CA LEU A 119 0.85 -16.46 10.54
C LEU A 119 0.36 -16.43 12.01
N GLY A 120 1.27 -16.23 12.96
CA GLY A 120 0.97 -16.26 14.41
C GLY A 120 2.23 -16.17 15.28
N HIS A 121 2.11 -16.34 16.61
CA HIS A 121 3.26 -16.24 17.53
C HIS A 121 3.86 -17.58 18.04
N GLY A 122 3.36 -18.76 17.59
CA GLY A 122 3.81 -20.11 18.01
C GLY A 122 4.86 -20.79 17.10
N ALA A 123 5.31 -22.03 17.41
CA ALA A 123 6.39 -22.79 16.71
C ALA A 123 6.00 -24.25 16.30
N PRO A 124 6.72 -24.96 15.38
CA PRO A 124 7.31 -24.58 14.08
C PRO A 124 6.39 -24.95 12.86
N ARG A 125 6.75 -24.49 11.63
CA ARG A 125 5.89 -24.33 10.40
C ARG A 125 4.88 -23.17 10.44
N ARG A 126 5.20 -22.13 11.19
CA ARG A 126 4.42 -20.88 11.27
C ARG A 126 5.33 -19.68 11.02
N LEU A 127 4.81 -18.67 10.33
CA LEU A 127 5.42 -17.36 10.19
C LEU A 127 5.30 -16.67 11.54
N ARG A 128 6.37 -16.76 12.34
CA ARG A 128 6.38 -16.29 13.72
C ARG A 128 6.50 -14.78 13.74
N VAL A 129 5.45 -14.11 14.19
CA VAL A 129 5.40 -12.65 14.37
C VAL A 129 5.48 -12.33 15.85
N LEU A 130 6.36 -11.41 16.25
CA LEU A 130 6.53 -10.96 17.64
C LEU A 130 5.43 -9.97 18.07
N ASP A 131 4.16 -10.34 17.86
CA ASP A 131 2.99 -9.57 18.28
C ASP A 131 2.19 -10.36 19.33
N PRO A 132 2.13 -9.90 20.60
CA PRO A 132 1.40 -10.61 21.66
C PRO A 132 -0.12 -10.56 21.51
N THR A 133 -0.65 -9.69 20.64
CA THR A 133 -2.09 -9.56 20.38
C THR A 133 -2.55 -10.40 19.19
N LEU A 134 -1.61 -10.93 18.42
CA LEU A 134 -1.86 -11.92 17.38
C LEU A 134 -2.06 -13.29 18.05
N GLY A 135 -2.97 -14.11 17.54
CA GLY A 135 -3.14 -15.49 18.05
C GLY A 135 -2.04 -16.44 17.57
N GLU A 136 -1.90 -17.61 18.22
CA GLU A 136 -0.85 -18.59 17.88
C GLU A 136 -0.89 -19.07 16.42
N ALA A 137 -2.09 -19.15 15.85
CA ALA A 137 -2.38 -19.53 14.47
C ALA A 137 -3.50 -18.63 13.95
N ALA A 138 -3.17 -17.37 13.69
CA ALA A 138 -4.15 -16.32 13.45
C ALA A 138 -4.71 -16.35 12.02
N VAL A 139 -3.84 -16.45 11.01
CA VAL A 139 -4.22 -16.39 9.60
C VAL A 139 -3.43 -17.43 8.81
N GLY A 140 -4.13 -18.34 8.13
CA GLY A 140 -3.54 -19.22 7.13
C GLY A 140 -3.29 -18.46 5.83
N ILE A 141 -2.17 -18.74 5.18
CA ILE A 141 -1.76 -18.14 3.90
C ILE A 141 -1.45 -19.29 2.95
N GLU A 142 -2.15 -19.33 1.84
CA GLU A 142 -1.90 -20.26 0.74
C GLU A 142 -1.24 -19.50 -0.40
N VAL A 143 -0.11 -20.01 -0.88
CA VAL A 143 0.65 -19.45 -2.00
C VAL A 143 0.64 -20.46 -3.14
N GLU A 144 0.00 -20.10 -4.25
CA GLU A 144 0.00 -20.88 -5.48
C GLU A 144 1.30 -20.68 -6.28
N SER A 145 1.64 -21.63 -7.16
CA SER A 145 2.82 -21.55 -8.05
C SER A 145 2.79 -20.36 -9.02
N ASN A 146 1.60 -19.81 -9.29
CA ASN A 146 1.38 -18.60 -10.09
C ASN A 146 1.49 -17.29 -9.28
N ARG A 147 1.96 -17.35 -8.03
CA ARG A 147 2.07 -16.23 -7.06
C ARG A 147 0.74 -15.69 -6.52
N ARG A 148 -0.40 -16.32 -6.81
CA ARG A 148 -1.67 -15.96 -6.17
C ARG A 148 -1.63 -16.38 -4.71
N CYS A 149 -2.09 -15.47 -3.85
CA CYS A 149 -2.17 -15.72 -2.42
C CYS A 149 -3.62 -15.68 -1.96
N ALA A 150 -3.99 -16.60 -1.08
CA ALA A 150 -5.29 -16.62 -0.42
C ALA A 150 -5.11 -16.63 1.10
N VAL A 151 -5.99 -15.94 1.81
CA VAL A 151 -5.96 -15.83 3.27
C VAL A 151 -7.13 -16.53 3.93
N TYR A 152 -6.86 -17.18 5.05
CA TYR A 152 -7.81 -17.98 5.81
C TYR A 152 -7.75 -17.56 7.29
N PRO A 153 -8.56 -16.60 7.74
CA PRO A 153 -8.59 -16.21 9.14
C PRO A 153 -9.05 -17.39 10.02
N ALA A 154 -8.38 -17.60 11.15
CA ALA A 154 -8.84 -18.55 12.14
C ALA A 154 -10.12 -18.07 12.84
N ARG A 155 -10.87 -19.01 13.42
CA ARG A 155 -12.13 -18.70 14.10
C ARG A 155 -11.91 -17.72 15.26
N GLY A 156 -12.64 -16.61 15.26
CA GLY A 156 -12.54 -15.58 16.30
C GLY A 156 -11.41 -14.56 16.08
N VAL A 157 -10.61 -14.71 15.03
CA VAL A 157 -9.58 -13.73 14.66
C VAL A 157 -10.20 -12.66 13.78
N ARG A 158 -10.09 -11.39 14.20
CA ARG A 158 -10.44 -10.25 13.37
C ARG A 158 -9.26 -9.93 12.45
N ALA A 159 -9.30 -10.48 11.24
CA ALA A 159 -8.40 -10.10 10.16
C ALA A 159 -9.17 -9.27 9.13
N LEU A 160 -8.52 -8.26 8.56
CA LEU A 160 -9.09 -7.34 7.58
C LEU A 160 -8.13 -7.14 6.42
N LEU A 161 -8.65 -6.93 5.21
CA LEU A 161 -7.90 -6.46 4.05
C LEU A 161 -8.34 -5.01 3.76
N ASP A 162 -7.42 -4.05 3.90
CA ASP A 162 -7.72 -2.60 3.81
C ASP A 162 -8.95 -2.18 4.63
N GLY A 163 -9.06 -2.71 5.84
CA GLY A 163 -10.17 -2.45 6.77
C GLY A 163 -11.45 -3.26 6.50
N ALA A 164 -11.53 -4.00 5.39
CA ALA A 164 -12.68 -4.83 5.07
C ALA A 164 -12.57 -6.25 5.69
N PRO A 165 -13.65 -6.80 6.29
CA PRO A 165 -13.66 -8.18 6.77
C PRO A 165 -13.38 -9.18 5.66
N ILE A 166 -12.58 -10.21 5.98
CA ILE A 166 -12.23 -11.27 5.03
C ILE A 166 -13.06 -12.53 5.26
N ALA A 167 -13.51 -13.13 4.14
CA ALA A 167 -14.00 -14.50 4.14
C ALA A 167 -12.82 -15.48 4.00
N PRO A 168 -12.93 -16.73 4.48
CA PRO A 168 -11.91 -17.75 4.22
C PRO A 168 -11.70 -17.97 2.72
N GLY A 169 -10.44 -18.01 2.28
CA GLY A 169 -10.06 -18.17 0.87
C GLY A 169 -10.11 -16.87 0.06
N HIS A 170 -10.24 -15.71 0.71
CA HIS A 170 -10.19 -14.43 0.02
C HIS A 170 -8.81 -14.22 -0.62
N THR A 171 -8.78 -13.75 -1.87
CA THR A 171 -7.52 -13.49 -2.58
C THR A 171 -6.82 -12.26 -2.01
N TRP A 172 -5.59 -12.42 -1.55
CA TRP A 172 -4.73 -11.34 -1.09
C TRP A 172 -3.81 -10.90 -2.24
N THR A 173 -3.96 -9.65 -2.66
CA THR A 173 -3.17 -9.06 -3.76
C THR A 173 -2.13 -8.07 -3.22
N PRO A 174 -0.98 -7.92 -3.91
CA PRO A 174 -0.01 -6.88 -3.57
C PRO A 174 -0.64 -5.48 -3.51
N GLY A 175 -0.15 -4.64 -2.58
CA GLY A 175 -0.67 -3.29 -2.33
C GLY A 175 -1.89 -3.22 -1.39
N VAL A 176 -2.54 -4.36 -1.11
CA VAL A 176 -3.62 -4.47 -0.11
C VAL A 176 -3.03 -4.90 1.22
N LEU A 177 -3.33 -4.18 2.30
CA LEU A 177 -2.77 -4.43 3.61
C LEU A 177 -3.64 -5.43 4.37
N LEU A 178 -3.04 -6.50 4.86
CA LEU A 178 -3.68 -7.44 5.78
C LEU A 178 -3.42 -6.97 7.22
N SER A 179 -4.47 -6.64 7.98
CA SER A 179 -4.34 -6.32 9.40
C SER A 179 -4.87 -7.47 10.26
N ALA A 180 -4.11 -7.92 11.25
CA ALA A 180 -4.55 -8.89 12.26
C ALA A 180 -3.77 -8.66 13.57
N GLY A 181 -4.47 -8.70 14.72
CA GLY A 181 -3.87 -8.29 15.98
C GLY A 181 -3.49 -6.80 15.95
N GLY A 182 -2.30 -6.47 16.41
CA GLY A 182 -1.69 -5.15 16.37
C GLY A 182 -0.70 -4.98 15.21
N SER A 183 -0.70 -5.94 14.27
CA SER A 183 0.23 -5.99 13.15
C SER A 183 -0.47 -5.80 11.81
N ALA A 184 0.27 -5.20 10.89
CA ALA A 184 -0.13 -5.00 9.51
C ALA A 184 0.90 -5.65 8.59
N PHE A 185 0.42 -6.39 7.60
CA PHE A 185 1.21 -7.20 6.70
C PHE A 185 0.98 -6.78 5.26
N GLU A 186 2.06 -6.74 4.49
CA GLU A 186 2.04 -6.47 3.06
C GLU A 186 2.52 -7.71 2.29
N LEU A 187 1.85 -7.98 1.18
CA LEU A 187 2.27 -9.00 0.23
C LEU A 187 3.10 -8.34 -0.86
N ALA A 188 4.35 -8.75 -1.01
CA ALA A 188 5.27 -8.22 -2.00
C ALA A 188 5.86 -9.33 -2.88
N ALA A 189 6.35 -8.95 -4.05
CA ALA A 189 7.26 -9.80 -4.80
C ALA A 189 8.67 -9.66 -4.21
N PRO A 190 9.47 -10.74 -4.20
CA PRO A 190 10.88 -10.65 -3.85
C PRO A 190 11.56 -9.58 -4.72
N THR A 191 12.27 -8.67 -4.07
CA THR A 191 12.94 -7.56 -4.76
C THR A 191 14.39 -7.98 -4.98
N ALA A 192 14.78 -8.17 -6.25
CA ALA A 192 16.18 -8.40 -6.59
C ALA A 192 16.96 -7.09 -6.59
N PRO A 193 18.26 -7.10 -6.28
CA PRO A 193 19.10 -5.93 -6.40
C PRO A 193 19.21 -5.55 -7.88
N ASP A 194 19.03 -4.26 -8.15
CA ASP A 194 18.92 -3.74 -9.51
C ASP A 194 19.81 -2.51 -9.77
N ALA A 195 20.70 -2.19 -8.83
CA ALA A 195 21.76 -1.22 -9.07
C ALA A 195 22.94 -1.88 -9.78
N VAL A 196 23.52 -1.14 -10.73
CA VAL A 196 24.82 -1.48 -11.28
C VAL A 196 25.87 -0.95 -10.32
N VAL A 197 26.66 -1.87 -9.76
CA VAL A 197 27.78 -1.58 -8.86
C VAL A 197 29.07 -2.15 -9.43
N HIS A 198 30.17 -1.49 -9.13
CA HIS A 198 31.51 -1.95 -9.47
C HIS A 198 32.30 -2.17 -8.17
N PRO A 199 33.18 -3.17 -8.08
CA PRO A 199 34.15 -3.23 -7.00
C PRO A 199 34.94 -1.92 -6.95
N SER A 200 35.10 -1.36 -5.75
CA SER A 200 35.93 -0.18 -5.53
C SER A 200 37.41 -0.51 -5.83
N GLU A 201 38.20 0.52 -6.17
CA GLU A 201 39.63 0.36 -6.53
C GLU A 201 40.45 -0.31 -5.41
N ASP A 202 40.08 -0.08 -4.14
CA ASP A 202 40.72 -0.68 -2.97
C ASP A 202 40.25 -2.11 -2.66
N GLY A 203 39.29 -2.64 -3.41
CA GLY A 203 38.73 -3.99 -3.23
C GLY A 203 37.87 -4.19 -1.98
N THR A 204 37.70 -3.16 -1.13
CA THR A 204 36.99 -3.29 0.16
C THR A 204 35.49 -3.04 0.06
N GLY A 205 35.04 -2.36 -1.00
CA GLY A 205 33.67 -1.91 -1.14
C GLY A 205 33.09 -2.02 -2.56
N LEU A 206 31.94 -1.37 -2.73
CA LEU A 206 31.24 -1.25 -4.00
C LEU A 206 31.02 0.22 -4.33
N ASP A 207 31.47 0.63 -5.52
CA ASP A 207 31.19 1.93 -6.09
C ASP A 207 29.73 1.97 -6.54
N TYR A 208 28.94 2.73 -5.79
CA TYR A 208 27.52 2.94 -6.04
C TYR A 208 27.26 4.33 -6.63
N ASN A 209 26.76 4.36 -7.86
CA ASN A 209 26.26 5.59 -8.47
C ASN A 209 24.76 5.73 -8.23
N ARG A 210 24.35 6.76 -7.47
CA ARG A 210 22.96 7.03 -7.15
C ARG A 210 22.17 7.41 -8.42
N PRO A 211 21.21 6.58 -8.86
CA PRO A 211 20.44 6.90 -10.06
C PRO A 211 19.54 8.13 -9.85
N PRO A 212 19.12 8.81 -10.93
CA PRO A 212 18.10 9.84 -10.87
C PRO A 212 16.79 9.30 -10.28
N ARG A 213 16.19 10.07 -9.37
CA ARG A 213 14.91 9.74 -8.74
C ARG A 213 13.76 10.42 -9.50
N LEU A 214 12.75 9.64 -9.87
CA LEU A 214 11.51 10.16 -10.44
C LEU A 214 10.48 10.30 -9.33
N LEU A 215 10.01 11.53 -9.10
CA LEU A 215 8.94 11.78 -8.14
C LEU A 215 7.59 11.55 -8.83
N PRO A 216 6.63 10.89 -8.16
CA PRO A 216 5.26 10.80 -8.67
C PRO A 216 4.62 12.20 -8.74
N PRO A 217 3.66 12.43 -9.66
CA PRO A 217 2.95 13.69 -9.74
C PRO A 217 2.05 13.92 -8.53
N ASP A 218 1.93 15.19 -8.10
CA ASP A 218 0.97 15.58 -7.07
C ASP A 218 -0.46 15.28 -7.54
N THR A 219 -1.22 14.58 -6.70
CA THR A 219 -2.56 14.10 -7.03
C THR A 219 -3.59 14.64 -6.05
N THR A 220 -3.90 15.93 -6.16
CA THR A 220 -5.12 16.49 -5.56
C THR A 220 -6.27 16.30 -6.54
N ALA A 221 -7.35 15.63 -6.12
CA ALA A 221 -8.48 15.32 -6.99
C ALA A 221 -9.80 15.77 -6.34
N LEU A 222 -10.40 16.81 -6.90
CA LEU A 222 -11.70 17.32 -6.51
C LEU A 222 -12.78 16.73 -7.41
N PHE A 223 -13.76 16.06 -6.83
CA PHE A 223 -14.89 15.48 -7.55
C PHE A 223 -16.18 16.19 -7.17
N ALA A 224 -16.87 16.77 -8.16
CA ALA A 224 -18.16 17.41 -7.96
C ALA A 224 -19.30 16.47 -8.32
N LEU A 225 -20.18 16.17 -7.37
CA LEU A 225 -21.41 15.42 -7.63
C LEU A 225 -22.38 16.27 -8.47
N PRO A 226 -23.11 15.66 -9.43
CA PRO A 226 -24.13 16.38 -10.18
C PRO A 226 -25.27 16.82 -9.24
N ALA A 227 -25.87 17.98 -9.50
CA ALA A 227 -27.05 18.43 -8.76
C ALA A 227 -28.27 17.55 -9.07
N ARG A 228 -29.13 17.35 -8.07
CA ARG A 228 -30.38 16.60 -8.25
C ARG A 228 -31.33 17.39 -9.17
N PRO A 229 -31.94 16.77 -10.19
CA PRO A 229 -32.94 17.45 -11.02
C PRO A 229 -34.14 17.90 -10.18
N ALA A 230 -34.56 19.16 -10.36
CA ALA A 230 -35.75 19.69 -9.70
C ALA A 230 -37.03 19.02 -10.24
N PRO A 231 -38.06 18.80 -9.39
CA PRO A 231 -39.35 18.31 -9.86
C PRO A 231 -39.98 19.33 -10.82
N PRO A 232 -40.76 18.89 -11.83
CA PRO A 232 -41.37 19.79 -12.80
C PRO A 232 -42.36 20.75 -12.13
N ASP A 233 -42.21 22.04 -12.42
CA ASP A 233 -43.10 23.07 -11.90
C ASP A 233 -44.53 22.88 -12.37
N ARG A 234 -45.47 23.01 -11.44
CA ARG A 234 -46.89 23.09 -11.75
C ARG A 234 -47.20 24.50 -12.26
N ARG A 235 -47.12 24.70 -13.57
CA ARG A 235 -47.53 25.98 -14.19
C ARG A 235 -49.01 26.24 -13.85
N PRO A 236 -49.35 27.39 -13.23
CA PRO A 236 -50.74 27.74 -12.99
C PRO A 236 -51.44 27.86 -14.35
N LEU A 237 -52.61 27.24 -14.45
CA LEU A 237 -53.40 27.21 -15.67
C LEU A 237 -53.87 28.65 -16.00
N PRO A 238 -53.45 29.27 -17.13
CA PRO A 238 -53.86 30.63 -17.48
C PRO A 238 -55.31 30.64 -17.97
N LEU A 239 -56.25 30.59 -17.03
CA LEU A 239 -57.69 30.49 -17.27
C LEU A 239 -58.19 31.59 -18.21
N VAL A 240 -57.57 32.78 -18.15
CA VAL A 240 -57.88 33.94 -19.00
C VAL A 240 -57.66 33.63 -20.48
N MET A 241 -56.58 32.94 -20.85
CA MET A 241 -56.32 32.54 -22.25
C MET A 241 -57.29 31.46 -22.75
N ALA A 242 -57.79 30.59 -21.86
CA ALA A 242 -58.78 29.58 -22.21
C ALA A 242 -60.18 30.19 -22.41
N LEU A 243 -60.52 31.25 -21.65
CA LEU A 243 -61.84 31.89 -21.68
C LEU A 243 -61.96 33.01 -22.73
N ALA A 244 -60.86 33.63 -23.15
CA ALA A 244 -60.89 34.74 -24.12
C ALA A 244 -61.55 34.37 -25.48
N PRO A 245 -61.25 33.22 -26.11
CA PRO A 245 -61.90 32.82 -27.37
C PRO A 245 -63.39 32.48 -27.18
N MET A 246 -63.76 31.92 -26.02
CA MET A 246 -65.15 31.64 -25.67
C MET A 246 -65.96 32.94 -25.53
N ALA A 247 -65.40 33.94 -24.85
CA ALA A 247 -66.03 35.26 -24.72
C ALA A 247 -66.18 35.97 -26.07
N LEU A 248 -65.13 35.94 -26.91
CA LEU A 248 -65.16 36.53 -28.25
C LEU A 248 -66.18 35.83 -29.16
N SER A 249 -66.21 34.49 -29.15
CA SER A 249 -67.19 33.69 -29.92
C SER A 249 -68.63 33.97 -29.45
N ALA A 250 -68.86 34.11 -28.14
CA ALA A 250 -70.17 34.47 -27.59
C ALA A 250 -70.65 35.85 -28.08
N VAL A 251 -69.78 36.86 -28.10
CA VAL A 251 -70.10 38.21 -28.63
C VAL A 251 -70.45 38.16 -30.13
N LEU A 252 -69.66 37.42 -30.92
CA LEU A 252 -69.90 37.24 -32.35
C LEU A 252 -71.23 36.53 -32.66
N VAL A 253 -71.58 35.48 -31.92
CA VAL A 253 -72.85 34.76 -32.09
C VAL A 253 -74.05 35.66 -31.79
N VAL A 254 -73.98 36.45 -30.71
CA VAL A 254 -75.06 37.38 -30.33
C VAL A 254 -75.26 38.48 -31.37
N THR A 255 -74.17 39.00 -31.96
CA THR A 255 -74.24 40.10 -32.93
C THR A 255 -74.60 39.66 -34.35
N THR A 256 -74.13 38.50 -34.82
CA THR A 256 -74.32 38.06 -36.21
C THR A 256 -75.41 37.00 -36.39
N HIS A 257 -76.00 36.48 -35.31
CA HIS A 257 -77.05 35.44 -35.29
C HIS A 257 -76.70 34.13 -36.01
N ARG A 258 -75.42 33.87 -36.30
CA ARG A 258 -74.96 32.66 -36.97
C ARG A 258 -74.42 31.65 -35.94
N LEU A 259 -75.19 30.59 -35.72
CA LEU A 259 -74.83 29.51 -34.78
C LEU A 259 -73.54 28.78 -35.16
N GLU A 260 -73.17 28.78 -36.44
CA GLU A 260 -71.93 28.17 -36.95
C GLU A 260 -70.67 28.74 -36.25
N MET A 261 -70.71 29.99 -35.78
CA MET A 261 -69.59 30.62 -35.09
C MET A 261 -69.34 30.09 -33.67
N ALA A 262 -70.29 29.36 -33.08
CA ALA A 262 -70.14 28.75 -31.76
C ALA A 262 -69.08 27.62 -31.74
N ALA A 263 -68.74 27.03 -32.90
CA ALA A 263 -67.70 26.02 -33.01
C ALA A 263 -66.30 26.56 -32.59
N PHE A 264 -66.04 27.86 -32.79
CA PHE A 264 -64.78 28.48 -32.37
C PHE A 264 -64.65 28.59 -30.84
N ALA A 265 -65.75 28.61 -30.09
CA ALA A 265 -65.72 28.59 -28.63
C ALA A 265 -65.16 27.27 -28.08
N LEU A 266 -65.30 26.15 -28.81
CA LEU A 266 -64.80 24.83 -28.40
C LEU A 266 -63.33 24.60 -28.75
N LEU A 267 -62.81 25.29 -29.78
CA LEU A 267 -61.43 25.18 -30.22
C LEU A 267 -60.42 25.58 -29.12
N GLY A 268 -60.69 26.66 -28.39
CA GLY A 268 -59.84 27.15 -27.29
C GLY A 268 -59.66 26.13 -26.16
N PRO A 269 -60.76 25.65 -25.54
CA PRO A 269 -60.71 24.61 -24.51
C PRO A 269 -60.09 23.30 -25.00
N MET A 270 -60.33 22.89 -26.25
CA MET A 270 -59.77 21.66 -26.81
C MET A 270 -58.24 21.72 -26.95
N VAL A 271 -57.71 22.81 -27.52
CA VAL A 271 -56.26 23.04 -27.62
C VAL A 271 -55.62 23.17 -26.22
N PHE A 272 -56.31 23.85 -25.29
CA PHE A 272 -55.84 24.02 -23.92
C PHE A 272 -55.71 22.69 -23.16
N ILE A 273 -56.72 21.82 -23.23
CA ILE A 273 -56.68 20.48 -22.64
C ILE A 273 -55.60 19.63 -23.31
N GLY A 274 -55.47 19.74 -24.65
CA GLY A 274 -54.41 19.09 -25.42
C GLY A 274 -53.02 19.46 -24.92
N ASN A 275 -52.75 20.76 -24.72
CA ASN A 275 -51.47 21.26 -24.20
C ASN A 275 -51.23 20.81 -22.76
N ALA A 276 -52.21 20.92 -21.86
CA ALA A 276 -52.04 20.51 -20.46
C ALA A 276 -51.74 19.01 -20.30
N LEU A 277 -52.39 18.16 -21.11
CA LEU A 277 -52.13 16.72 -21.11
C LEU A 277 -50.75 16.39 -21.69
N THR A 278 -50.36 17.12 -22.74
CA THR A 278 -49.05 17.00 -23.40
C THR A 278 -47.93 17.44 -22.47
N ASP A 279 -48.06 18.58 -21.81
CA ASP A 279 -47.09 19.13 -20.85
C ASP A 279 -46.89 18.20 -19.65
N ARG A 280 -47.97 17.62 -19.11
CA ARG A 280 -47.88 16.63 -18.02
C ARG A 280 -47.13 15.37 -18.44
N ARG A 281 -47.40 14.85 -19.64
CA ARG A 281 -46.71 13.66 -20.18
C ARG A 281 -45.25 13.93 -20.53
N HIS A 282 -44.95 15.10 -21.11
CA HIS A 282 -43.58 15.49 -21.43
C HIS A 282 -42.77 15.80 -20.17
N GLY A 283 -43.35 16.50 -19.20
CA GLY A 283 -42.69 16.84 -17.93
C GLY A 283 -42.34 15.59 -17.11
N THR A 284 -43.25 14.62 -17.00
CA THR A 284 -42.97 13.35 -16.30
C THR A 284 -41.90 12.51 -17.00
N ARG A 285 -41.96 12.38 -18.34
CA ARG A 285 -40.94 11.65 -19.12
C ARG A 285 -39.56 12.35 -19.06
N ALA A 286 -39.54 13.67 -19.19
CA ALA A 286 -38.32 14.46 -19.12
C ALA A 286 -37.69 14.38 -17.72
N TYR A 287 -38.48 14.47 -16.65
CA TYR A 287 -38.01 14.29 -15.27
C TYR A 287 -37.48 12.87 -15.04
N ALA A 288 -38.20 11.84 -15.48
CA ALA A 288 -37.74 10.46 -15.36
C ALA A 288 -36.40 10.22 -16.10
N LYS A 289 -36.24 10.79 -17.30
CA LYS A 289 -34.98 10.75 -18.05
C LYS A 289 -33.86 11.49 -17.31
N ALA A 290 -34.12 12.71 -16.85
CA ALA A 290 -33.14 13.52 -16.11
C ALA A 290 -32.70 12.84 -14.80
N LEU A 291 -33.62 12.18 -14.10
CA LEU A 291 -33.31 11.41 -12.90
C LEU A 291 -32.43 10.20 -13.20
N GLY A 292 -32.70 9.48 -14.31
CA GLY A 292 -31.85 8.38 -14.76
C GLY A 292 -30.45 8.86 -15.19
N ASP A 293 -30.36 9.99 -15.89
CA ASP A 293 -29.08 10.61 -16.26
C ASP A 293 -28.29 11.11 -15.03
N TYR A 294 -28.99 11.60 -14.00
CA TYR A 294 -28.41 11.98 -12.73
C TYR A 294 -27.83 10.77 -11.99
N GLN A 295 -28.59 9.68 -11.85
CA GLN A 295 -28.12 8.46 -11.18
C GLN A 295 -26.89 7.86 -11.87
N ARG A 296 -26.89 7.82 -13.21
CA ARG A 296 -25.73 7.35 -13.99
C ARG A 296 -24.49 8.22 -13.77
N ARG A 297 -24.65 9.55 -13.86
CA ARG A 297 -23.52 10.48 -13.66
C ARG A 297 -23.00 10.46 -12.24
N ARG A 298 -23.87 10.39 -11.24
CA ARG A 298 -23.49 10.26 -9.84
C ARG A 298 -22.68 8.99 -9.61
N ALA A 299 -23.17 7.83 -10.08
CA ALA A 299 -22.45 6.56 -9.95
C ALA A 299 -21.07 6.59 -10.64
N ALA A 300 -20.98 7.21 -11.83
CA ALA A 300 -19.69 7.38 -12.52
C ALA A 300 -18.71 8.24 -11.71
N VAL A 301 -19.16 9.39 -11.18
CA VAL A 301 -18.32 10.26 -10.34
C VAL A 301 -17.88 9.55 -9.06
N GLU A 302 -18.77 8.79 -8.41
CA GLU A 302 -18.43 8.01 -7.20
C GLU A 302 -17.38 6.92 -7.50
N ILE A 303 -17.49 6.24 -8.65
CA ILE A 303 -16.48 5.26 -9.10
C ILE A 303 -15.14 5.94 -9.35
N ASP A 304 -15.12 7.06 -10.08
CA ASP A 304 -13.90 7.80 -10.39
C ASP A 304 -13.22 8.32 -9.12
N ALA A 305 -14.00 8.81 -8.16
CA ALA A 305 -13.52 9.24 -6.85
C ALA A 305 -12.93 8.08 -6.04
N ARG A 306 -13.56 6.89 -6.09
CA ARG A 306 -13.02 5.68 -5.43
C ARG A 306 -11.70 5.24 -6.04
N GLN A 307 -11.61 5.20 -7.36
CA GLN A 307 -10.36 4.87 -8.05
C GLN A 307 -9.25 5.89 -7.75
N ALA A 308 -9.59 7.17 -7.58
CA ALA A 308 -8.64 8.19 -7.17
C ALA A 308 -8.15 7.97 -5.73
N LEU A 309 -9.05 7.61 -4.80
CA LEU A 309 -8.67 7.29 -3.43
C LEU A 309 -7.74 6.06 -3.38
N ASP A 310 -8.06 5.01 -4.13
CA ASP A 310 -7.24 3.79 -4.15
C ASP A 310 -5.83 4.09 -4.72
N ARG A 311 -5.73 4.94 -5.75
CA ARG A 311 -4.45 5.45 -6.28
C ARG A 311 -3.68 6.28 -5.26
N GLU A 312 -4.37 7.15 -4.52
CA GLU A 312 -3.75 7.95 -3.48
C GLU A 312 -3.20 7.08 -2.34
N ILE A 313 -3.97 6.08 -1.88
CA ILE A 313 -3.53 5.12 -0.85
C ILE A 313 -2.28 4.37 -1.31
N ALA A 314 -2.26 3.87 -2.55
CA ALA A 314 -1.10 3.20 -3.13
C ALA A 314 0.14 4.12 -3.22
N ALA A 315 -0.05 5.38 -3.62
CA ALA A 315 1.03 6.37 -3.64
C ALA A 315 1.57 6.67 -2.24
N ARG A 316 0.69 6.85 -1.24
CA ARG A 316 1.10 7.08 0.15
C ARG A 316 1.81 5.88 0.78
N ARG A 317 1.45 4.65 0.41
CA ARG A 317 2.12 3.42 0.88
C ARG A 317 3.49 3.21 0.27
N SER A 318 3.68 3.60 -0.98
CA SER A 318 4.96 3.43 -1.70
C SER A 318 5.98 4.53 -1.42
N ALA A 319 5.55 5.75 -1.06
CA ALA A 319 6.43 6.89 -0.86
C ALA A 319 7.37 6.74 0.36
N PRO A 320 6.90 6.59 1.61
CA PRO A 320 7.75 6.16 2.71
C PRO A 320 7.89 4.63 2.66
N PRO A 321 9.11 4.09 2.47
CA PRO A 321 9.30 2.64 2.38
C PRO A 321 8.75 1.96 3.63
N ASP A 322 8.14 0.79 3.45
CA ASP A 322 7.87 -0.08 4.58
C ASP A 322 9.19 -0.61 5.16
N PRO A 323 9.18 -1.07 6.42
CA PRO A 323 10.37 -1.58 7.07
C PRO A 323 11.11 -2.69 6.32
N GLY A 324 10.39 -3.58 5.65
CA GLY A 324 11.00 -4.65 4.85
C GLY A 324 11.69 -4.10 3.60
N VAL A 325 11.10 -3.08 2.95
CA VAL A 325 11.75 -2.38 1.83
C VAL A 325 12.97 -1.59 2.29
N ALA A 326 12.91 -0.94 3.46
CA ALA A 326 14.05 -0.23 4.02
C ALA A 326 15.20 -1.19 4.31
N LEU A 327 14.91 -2.35 4.91
CA LEU A 327 15.87 -3.42 5.14
C LEU A 327 16.46 -3.93 3.82
N ALA A 328 15.64 -4.29 2.84
CA ALA A 328 16.12 -4.76 1.54
C ALA A 328 16.99 -3.71 0.83
N SER A 329 16.60 -2.44 0.88
CA SER A 329 17.35 -1.34 0.26
C SER A 329 18.68 -1.07 0.96
N ALA A 330 18.80 -1.38 2.25
CA ALA A 330 20.03 -1.23 3.02
C ALA A 330 20.97 -2.44 2.90
N SER A 331 20.40 -3.65 2.78
CA SER A 331 21.16 -4.89 2.70
C SER A 331 21.75 -5.17 1.32
N GLU A 332 21.08 -4.74 0.25
CA GLU A 332 21.53 -5.00 -1.11
C GLU A 332 21.59 -3.71 -1.96
N PRO A 333 22.56 -3.59 -2.90
CA PRO A 333 22.65 -2.42 -3.77
C PRO A 333 21.45 -2.34 -4.72
N GLY A 334 20.43 -1.57 -4.33
CA GLY A 334 19.25 -1.28 -5.14
C GLY A 334 19.22 0.17 -5.62
N ARG A 335 18.39 0.46 -6.64
CA ARG A 335 18.20 1.82 -7.18
C ARG A 335 17.68 2.82 -6.12
N ARG A 336 17.04 2.31 -5.06
CA ARG A 336 16.42 3.09 -3.99
C ARG A 336 17.40 3.48 -2.88
N LEU A 337 18.59 2.86 -2.85
CA LEU A 337 19.61 3.16 -1.85
C LEU A 337 20.01 4.64 -1.95
N TRP A 338 19.80 5.36 -0.86
CA TRP A 338 20.04 6.81 -0.76
C TRP A 338 19.30 7.66 -1.82
N GLU A 339 18.15 7.24 -2.33
CA GLU A 339 17.46 7.96 -3.42
C GLU A 339 17.06 9.41 -3.06
N ARG A 340 16.77 9.69 -1.79
CA ARG A 340 16.30 11.00 -1.29
C ARG A 340 17.40 12.08 -1.33
N ARG A 341 17.07 13.26 -1.85
CA ARG A 341 17.94 14.44 -1.92
C ARG A 341 17.49 15.53 -0.96
N ARG A 342 18.40 16.43 -0.57
CA ARG A 342 18.11 17.57 0.33
C ARG A 342 17.04 18.53 -0.22
N THR A 343 16.84 18.53 -1.53
CA THR A 343 15.83 19.33 -2.24
C THR A 343 14.46 18.68 -2.28
N ASP A 344 14.37 17.37 -2.01
CA ASP A 344 13.11 16.64 -2.09
C ASP A 344 12.19 17.04 -0.92
N THR A 345 10.88 17.01 -1.18
CA THR A 345 9.84 17.34 -0.18
C THR A 345 9.75 16.29 0.92
N ASP A 346 10.19 15.05 0.65
CA ASP A 346 10.22 13.94 1.59
C ASP A 346 11.59 13.76 2.28
N PHE A 347 12.53 14.69 2.09
CA PHE A 347 13.80 14.67 2.79
C PHE A 347 13.60 14.80 4.31
N LEU A 348 14.15 13.85 5.07
CA LEU A 348 13.96 13.72 6.52
C LEU A 348 12.49 13.53 6.95
N GLN A 349 11.67 12.88 6.12
CA GLN A 349 10.37 12.35 6.55
C GLN A 349 10.53 10.98 7.19
N LEU A 350 10.26 10.93 8.50
CA LEU A 350 10.41 9.73 9.32
C LEU A 350 9.06 9.03 9.46
N ARG A 351 8.92 7.81 8.91
CA ARG A 351 7.71 7.00 9.11
C ARG A 351 7.65 6.54 10.57
N VAL A 352 6.58 6.90 11.28
CA VAL A 352 6.40 6.58 12.71
C VAL A 352 5.35 5.50 12.95
N GLY A 353 4.56 5.15 11.94
CA GLY A 353 3.55 4.11 12.04
C GLY A 353 2.57 4.15 10.86
N THR A 354 1.39 3.58 11.10
CA THR A 354 0.29 3.49 10.14
C THR A 354 -0.97 4.06 10.79
N ALA A 355 -1.75 4.84 10.04
CA ALA A 355 -2.96 5.49 10.56
C ALA A 355 -4.01 5.68 9.46
N HIS A 356 -5.25 5.96 9.86
CA HIS A 356 -6.27 6.50 8.96
C HIS A 356 -6.07 8.01 8.88
N LEU A 357 -5.71 8.52 7.70
CA LEU A 357 -5.43 9.95 7.49
C LEU A 357 -6.45 10.54 6.50
N PRO A 358 -6.78 11.83 6.60
CA PRO A 358 -7.55 12.50 5.56
C PRO A 358 -6.88 12.34 4.19
N ALA A 359 -7.67 11.90 3.21
CA ALA A 359 -7.31 11.82 1.81
C ALA A 359 -7.30 13.21 1.18
N GLN A 360 -6.60 13.38 0.06
CA GLN A 360 -6.67 14.57 -0.77
C GLN A 360 -7.89 14.54 -1.70
N VAL A 361 -8.48 13.35 -1.88
CA VAL A 361 -9.75 13.19 -2.59
C VAL A 361 -10.89 13.79 -1.77
N VAL A 362 -11.53 14.82 -2.33
CA VAL A 362 -12.70 15.48 -1.76
C VAL A 362 -13.87 15.32 -2.72
N LEU A 363 -15.00 14.84 -2.19
CA LEU A 363 -16.25 14.75 -2.93
C LEU A 363 -17.15 15.93 -2.51
N GLU A 364 -17.25 16.93 -3.38
CA GLU A 364 -18.11 18.09 -3.17
C GLU A 364 -19.50 17.83 -3.76
N GLY A 365 -20.54 18.14 -2.99
CA GLY A 365 -21.91 18.06 -3.50
C GLY A 365 -22.98 18.31 -2.46
N GLU A 366 -24.21 18.43 -2.92
CA GLU A 366 -25.40 18.47 -2.06
C GLU A 366 -25.73 17.06 -1.56
N SER A 367 -25.86 16.90 -0.24
CA SER A 367 -26.38 15.68 0.38
C SER A 367 -27.82 15.40 -0.08
N GLU A 368 -28.39 14.23 0.25
CA GLU A 368 -29.80 13.93 -0.01
C GLU A 368 -30.75 14.99 0.60
N ASP A 369 -30.28 15.69 1.63
CA ASP A 369 -30.96 16.78 2.35
C ASP A 369 -30.63 18.20 1.82
N GLY A 370 -29.84 18.34 0.75
CA GLY A 370 -29.51 19.65 0.15
C GLY A 370 -28.40 20.44 0.86
N GLN A 371 -27.69 19.85 1.81
CA GLN A 371 -26.56 20.49 2.49
C GLN A 371 -25.23 20.20 1.78
N PRO A 372 -24.35 21.20 1.59
CA PRO A 372 -23.04 20.99 1.01
C PRO A 372 -22.18 20.11 1.92
N ARG A 373 -21.68 19.00 1.37
CA ARG A 373 -20.62 18.16 1.98
C ARG A 373 -19.31 18.39 1.22
N GLY A 374 -18.23 18.52 1.98
CA GLY A 374 -16.87 18.68 1.48
C GLY A 374 -15.83 18.08 2.43
N GLU A 375 -16.21 17.08 3.22
CA GLU A 375 -15.26 16.41 4.11
C GLU A 375 -14.36 15.47 3.30
N PRO A 376 -13.04 15.52 3.50
CA PRO A 376 -12.12 14.60 2.86
C PRO A 376 -12.43 13.15 3.26
N TRP A 377 -12.31 12.24 2.31
CA TRP A 377 -12.41 10.81 2.61
C TRP A 377 -11.25 10.38 3.52
N LEU A 378 -11.38 9.24 4.19
CA LEU A 378 -10.29 8.67 4.98
C LEU A 378 -9.49 7.68 4.13
N ALA A 379 -8.20 7.95 3.97
CA ALA A 379 -7.24 6.99 3.47
C ALA A 379 -6.90 6.00 4.59
N ALA A 380 -7.32 4.76 4.44
CA ALA A 380 -7.18 3.76 5.49
C ALA A 380 -5.78 3.13 5.53
N ASP A 381 -5.25 2.95 6.74
CA ASP A 381 -3.98 2.27 7.00
C ASP A 381 -2.86 2.72 6.08
N VAL A 382 -2.63 4.03 6.03
CA VAL A 382 -1.53 4.65 5.29
C VAL A 382 -0.37 5.01 6.22
N PRO A 383 0.88 5.02 5.74
CA PRO A 383 2.01 5.45 6.52
C PRO A 383 1.84 6.85 7.06
N MET A 384 2.04 7.00 8.37
CA MET A 384 2.17 8.30 9.02
C MET A 384 3.65 8.65 9.13
N ALA A 385 4.03 9.81 8.60
CA ALA A 385 5.38 10.33 8.66
C ALA A 385 5.45 11.67 9.38
N VAL A 386 6.58 11.93 10.04
CA VAL A 386 6.90 13.19 10.69
C VAL A 386 8.08 13.83 9.96
N GLY A 387 7.90 15.07 9.48
CA GLY A 387 8.97 15.84 8.85
C GLY A 387 9.93 16.42 9.89
N LEU A 388 11.11 15.82 10.04
CA LEU A 388 12.12 16.29 10.99
C LEU A 388 12.71 17.64 10.55
N ARG A 389 12.75 17.92 9.25
CA ARG A 389 13.20 19.21 8.69
C ARG A 389 12.44 20.41 9.28
N GLU A 390 11.12 20.27 9.44
CA GLU A 390 10.25 21.34 9.93
C GLU A 390 10.18 21.37 11.46
N ARG A 391 10.24 20.19 12.09
CA ARG A 391 10.07 20.04 13.54
C ARG A 391 11.37 20.22 14.33
N GLY A 392 12.53 19.99 13.72
CA GLY A 392 13.85 20.01 14.32
C GLY A 392 14.15 18.82 15.24
N VAL A 393 13.23 18.47 16.15
CA VAL A 393 13.38 17.40 17.14
C VAL A 393 12.12 16.55 17.22
N LEU A 394 12.29 15.22 17.32
CA LEU A 394 11.23 14.26 17.59
C LEU A 394 11.50 13.56 18.93
N GLY A 395 10.62 13.75 19.90
CA GLY A 395 10.65 13.05 21.19
C GLY A 395 9.69 11.86 21.19
N ILE A 396 10.12 10.71 21.68
CA ILE A 396 9.30 9.51 21.85
C ILE A 396 9.19 9.21 23.35
N ALA A 397 7.97 9.13 23.86
CA ALA A 397 7.69 8.84 25.26
C ALA A 397 6.77 7.62 25.38
N GLY A 398 7.06 6.74 26.35
CA GLY A 398 6.29 5.52 26.58
C GLY A 398 7.10 4.44 27.29
N PRO A 399 6.58 3.20 27.35
CA PRO A 399 7.31 2.06 27.88
C PRO A 399 8.63 1.82 27.13
N VAL A 400 9.71 1.56 27.85
CA VAL A 400 11.08 1.44 27.30
C VAL A 400 11.16 0.47 26.12
N ALA A 401 10.49 -0.68 26.20
CA ALA A 401 10.49 -1.67 25.12
C ALA A 401 9.88 -1.12 23.82
N GLN A 402 8.74 -0.43 23.92
CA GLN A 402 8.03 0.16 22.78
C GLN A 402 8.80 1.35 22.20
N THR A 403 9.28 2.25 23.06
CA THR A 403 10.08 3.41 22.64
C THR A 403 11.38 2.99 21.96
N ARG A 404 12.08 1.95 22.45
CA ARG A 404 13.28 1.42 21.79
C ARG A 404 12.96 0.73 20.46
N ALA A 405 11.85 0.00 20.37
CA ALA A 405 11.42 -0.62 19.12
C ALA A 405 11.10 0.45 18.06
N LEU A 406 10.31 1.46 18.44
CA LEU A 406 9.99 2.60 17.58
C LEU A 406 11.24 3.42 17.22
N GLY A 407 12.18 3.60 18.16
CA GLY A 407 13.44 4.27 17.93
C GLY A 407 14.32 3.54 16.91
N ARG A 408 14.50 2.22 17.03
CA ARG A 408 15.18 1.41 16.01
C ARG A 408 14.50 1.53 14.65
N TRP A 409 13.18 1.49 14.64
CA TRP A 409 12.40 1.63 13.42
C TRP A 409 12.63 3.00 12.75
N ILE A 410 12.49 4.10 13.47
CA ILE A 410 12.63 5.46 12.92
C ILE A 410 14.04 5.74 12.36
N LEU A 411 15.06 5.02 12.83
CA LEU A 411 16.44 5.16 12.35
C LEU A 411 16.73 4.37 11.05
N ALA A 412 15.84 3.49 10.62
CA ALA A 412 16.04 2.62 9.46
C ALA A 412 15.66 3.22 8.07
N PRO A 413 14.57 4.01 7.90
CA PRO A 413 14.01 4.36 6.58
C PRO A 413 14.49 5.67 5.92
#